data_AF-A0A2S8ZLG1-F1
#
_entry.id   AF-A0A2S8ZLG1-F1
#
_cell.length_a   1.000
_cell.length_b   1.000
_cell.length_c   1.000
_cell.angle_alpha   90.00
_cell.angle_beta   90.00
_cell.angle_gamma   90.00
#
_symmetry.space_group_name_H-M   'P 1'
#
loop_
_entity.id
_entity.type
_entity.pdbx_description
1 polymer ?
#
loop_
_entity_poly.entity_id
_entity_poly.type
_entity_poly.pdbx_seq_one_letter_code
_entity_poly.pdbx_strand_id
1 'polypeptide(L)'
;MLCDTKLHKDLVIDLLKEFNFLDQKVFSNYLNLIADFIIVDSGFDEANCQIAAITYDDEADSSQKILDNIKMPLFQQGWSNVKTVNRFGAIPKNFKDDKYQIILVDEFIGSGKTILGRLKQLKNDIKDEKLEIKICFVAGMDSAIKRIEKEGYEVFCPLRLPRGISERFKDSQLIKAKDLMCDLEKKLCNSINAFNLSDYSFGYNEAEALYSLESCLGNTPNSVFPIFWWPKDIGEKNRNTMLTRFERGLK
;
A
#
# COMPACT_ATOMS: atom_id res chain seq x y z
N MET A 1 15.64 25.53 -3.74
CA MET A 1 14.43 25.21 -4.53
C MET A 1 14.60 23.77 -5.01
N LEU A 2 13.54 22.95 -5.09
CA LEU A 2 13.71 21.53 -5.43
C LEU A 2 13.96 21.35 -6.94
N CYS A 3 13.21 22.08 -7.77
CA CYS A 3 13.32 22.02 -9.23
C CYS A 3 14.07 23.22 -9.80
N ASP A 4 15.39 23.10 -9.98
CA ASP A 4 16.25 24.22 -10.43
C ASP A 4 16.46 24.27 -11.95
N THR A 5 15.98 23.25 -12.69
CA THR A 5 16.08 23.19 -14.15
C THR A 5 14.70 23.00 -14.76
N LYS A 6 14.54 23.35 -16.05
CA LYS A 6 13.30 23.05 -16.78
C LYS A 6 13.02 21.55 -16.81
N LEU A 7 14.05 20.72 -17.00
CA LEU A 7 13.91 19.26 -17.04
C LEU A 7 13.41 18.66 -15.72
N HIS A 8 13.89 19.19 -14.57
CA HIS A 8 13.35 18.81 -13.26
C HIS A 8 11.85 19.13 -13.14
N LYS A 9 11.45 20.34 -13.56
CA LYS A 9 10.05 20.76 -13.52
C LYS A 9 9.18 19.90 -14.42
N ASP A 10 9.64 19.65 -15.65
CA ASP A 10 8.92 18.84 -16.63
C ASP A 10 8.70 17.41 -16.10
N LEU A 11 9.73 16.78 -15.50
CA LEU A 11 9.59 15.44 -14.90
C LEU A 11 8.56 15.43 -13.75
N VAL A 12 8.64 16.39 -12.83
CA VAL A 12 7.71 16.45 -11.69
C VAL A 12 6.27 16.68 -12.15
N ILE A 13 6.05 17.60 -13.10
CA ILE A 13 4.72 17.83 -13.69
C ILE A 13 4.19 16.56 -14.36
N ASP A 14 5.05 15.85 -15.09
CA ASP A 14 4.69 14.60 -15.76
C ASP A 14 4.34 13.46 -14.79
N LEU A 15 5.02 13.38 -13.63
CA LEU A 15 4.63 12.46 -12.55
C LEU A 15 3.30 12.87 -11.89
N LEU A 16 3.07 14.17 -11.68
CA LEU A 16 1.83 14.66 -11.05
C LEU A 16 0.58 14.43 -11.91
N LYS A 17 0.71 14.43 -13.25
CA LYS A 17 -0.40 14.09 -14.16
C LYS A 17 -0.91 12.66 -13.99
N GLU A 18 -0.03 11.74 -13.61
CA GLU A 18 -0.36 10.33 -13.38
C GLU A 18 -0.63 10.02 -11.91
N PHE A 19 -0.61 11.04 -11.04
CA PHE A 19 -0.77 10.83 -9.61
C PHE A 19 -2.23 10.57 -9.25
N ASN A 20 -2.46 9.44 -8.60
CA ASN A 20 -3.79 9.02 -8.18
C ASN A 20 -4.06 9.51 -6.76
N PHE A 21 -4.95 10.48 -6.65
CA PHE A 21 -5.47 10.98 -5.38
C PHE A 21 -6.87 10.41 -5.16
N LEU A 22 -7.04 9.57 -4.13
CA LEU A 22 -8.33 8.92 -3.86
C LEU A 22 -9.15 9.79 -2.92
N ASP A 23 -10.15 10.46 -3.46
CA ASP A 23 -11.15 11.14 -2.65
C ASP A 23 -12.03 10.15 -1.87
N GLN A 24 -12.81 10.67 -0.92
CA GLN A 24 -13.71 9.84 -0.10
C GLN A 24 -14.73 9.06 -0.95
N LYS A 25 -15.21 9.62 -2.06
CA LYS A 25 -16.21 8.99 -2.92
C LYS A 25 -15.61 7.78 -3.66
N VAL A 26 -14.42 7.96 -4.25
CA VAL A 26 -13.67 6.89 -4.91
C VAL A 26 -13.28 5.82 -3.91
N PHE A 27 -12.80 6.21 -2.73
CA PHE A 27 -12.48 5.29 -1.65
C PHE A 27 -13.69 4.44 -1.22
N SER A 28 -14.86 5.06 -0.99
CA SER A 28 -16.09 4.32 -0.69
C SER A 28 -16.51 3.38 -1.82
N ASN A 29 -16.35 3.78 -3.09
CA ASN A 29 -16.62 2.90 -4.22
C ASN A 29 -15.68 1.69 -4.24
N TYR A 30 -14.39 1.88 -3.97
CA TYR A 30 -13.42 0.78 -3.91
C TYR A 30 -13.71 -0.18 -2.75
N LEU A 31 -14.14 0.32 -1.60
CA LEU A 31 -14.59 -0.54 -0.51
C LEU A 31 -15.83 -1.36 -0.89
N ASN A 32 -16.78 -0.78 -1.63
CA ASN A 32 -17.93 -1.53 -2.15
C ASN A 32 -17.51 -2.63 -3.13
N LEU A 33 -16.55 -2.36 -4.02
CA LEU A 33 -16.00 -3.37 -4.93
C LEU A 33 -15.26 -4.49 -4.19
N ILE A 34 -14.51 -4.15 -3.13
CA ILE A 34 -13.86 -5.14 -2.28
C ILE A 34 -14.90 -6.02 -1.56
N ALA A 35 -15.96 -5.42 -1.03
CA ALA A 35 -17.03 -6.17 -0.38
C ALA A 35 -17.78 -7.08 -1.37
N ASP A 36 -18.04 -6.59 -2.58
CA ASP A 36 -18.67 -7.37 -3.65
C ASP A 36 -17.81 -8.57 -4.03
N PHE A 37 -16.50 -8.36 -4.22
CA PHE A 37 -15.56 -9.46 -4.41
C PHE A 37 -15.61 -10.47 -3.26
N ILE A 38 -15.57 -10.01 -2.00
CA ILE A 38 -15.58 -10.90 -0.83
C ILE A 38 -16.85 -11.74 -0.79
N ILE A 39 -18.02 -11.16 -1.07
CA ILE A 39 -19.31 -11.81 -0.89
C ILE A 39 -19.71 -12.67 -2.11
N VAL A 40 -19.41 -12.19 -3.31
CA VAL A 40 -19.93 -12.75 -4.56
C VAL A 40 -18.88 -13.57 -5.30
N ASP A 41 -17.69 -13.00 -5.50
CA ASP A 41 -16.69 -13.58 -6.40
C ASP A 41 -15.67 -14.48 -5.68
N SER A 42 -15.48 -14.28 -4.38
CA SER A 42 -14.46 -14.99 -3.62
C SER A 42 -14.80 -16.48 -3.45
N GLY A 43 -16.07 -16.87 -3.56
CA GLY A 43 -16.51 -18.22 -3.22
C GLY A 43 -16.35 -18.59 -1.74
N PHE A 44 -16.04 -17.63 -0.86
CA PHE A 44 -15.99 -17.84 0.58
C PHE A 44 -17.37 -17.72 1.21
N ASP A 45 -17.53 -18.34 2.38
CA ASP A 45 -18.75 -18.33 3.16
C ASP A 45 -18.56 -17.56 4.47
N GLU A 46 -19.54 -16.75 4.85
CA GLU A 46 -19.47 -15.92 6.05
C GLU A 46 -19.20 -16.73 7.33
N ALA A 47 -19.77 -17.94 7.44
CA ALA A 47 -19.65 -18.78 8.62
C ALA A 47 -18.24 -19.38 8.76
N ASN A 48 -17.47 -19.49 7.67
CA ASN A 48 -16.10 -20.03 7.68
C ASN A 48 -15.03 -18.96 7.44
N CYS A 49 -15.43 -17.72 7.13
CA CYS A 49 -14.52 -16.64 6.80
C CYS A 49 -14.13 -15.79 8.03
N GLN A 50 -12.85 -15.40 8.05
CA GLN A 50 -12.35 -14.28 8.83
C GLN A 50 -11.70 -13.22 7.92
N ILE A 51 -11.90 -11.95 8.23
CA ILE A 51 -11.30 -10.82 7.52
C ILE A 51 -10.28 -10.18 8.46
N ALA A 52 -9.02 -10.09 8.03
CA ALA A 52 -7.92 -9.73 8.91
C ALA A 52 -7.04 -8.62 8.33
N ALA A 53 -6.62 -7.71 9.21
CA ALA A 53 -5.61 -6.71 8.91
C ALA A 53 -4.21 -7.37 8.82
N ILE A 54 -3.34 -6.83 7.96
CA ILE A 54 -1.98 -7.36 7.74
C ILE A 54 -1.00 -6.87 8.82
N THR A 55 -1.34 -5.81 9.58
CA THR A 55 -0.48 -5.30 10.66
C THR A 55 -0.21 -6.36 11.72
N TYR A 56 1.04 -6.39 12.17
CA TYR A 56 1.49 -7.29 13.23
C TYR A 56 1.67 -6.57 14.57
N ASP A 57 1.90 -5.26 14.51
CA ASP A 57 2.24 -4.44 15.67
C ASP A 57 0.96 -3.98 16.40
N ASP A 58 1.16 -3.44 17.61
CA ASP A 58 0.08 -2.95 18.47
C ASP A 58 -0.27 -1.47 18.22
N GLU A 59 0.45 -0.82 17.30
CA GLU A 59 0.22 0.57 16.91
C GLU A 59 -0.83 0.68 15.81
N ALA A 60 -1.46 1.84 15.70
CA ALA A 60 -2.47 2.10 14.69
C ALA A 60 -1.88 2.03 13.27
N ASP A 61 -2.52 1.26 12.39
CA ASP A 61 -2.04 1.00 11.03
C ASP A 61 -3.15 1.15 9.97
N SER A 62 -2.76 1.44 8.72
CA SER A 62 -3.70 1.59 7.60
C SER A 62 -4.55 0.35 7.38
N SER A 63 -4.00 -0.85 7.56
CA SER A 63 -4.73 -2.10 7.38
C SER A 63 -5.90 -2.26 8.37
N GLN A 64 -5.74 -1.81 9.61
CA GLN A 64 -6.82 -1.80 10.61
C GLN A 64 -7.92 -0.80 10.24
N LYS A 65 -7.54 0.35 9.67
CA LYS A 65 -8.49 1.33 9.16
C LYS A 65 -9.32 0.76 7.99
N ILE A 66 -8.70 0.03 7.07
CA ILE A 66 -9.43 -0.65 5.99
C ILE A 66 -10.37 -1.71 6.54
N LEU A 67 -9.90 -2.51 7.49
CA LEU A 67 -10.71 -3.52 8.17
C LEU A 67 -11.94 -2.92 8.88
N ASP A 68 -11.84 -1.70 9.42
CA ASP A 68 -12.98 -1.03 10.01
C ASP A 68 -13.94 -0.48 8.95
N ASN A 69 -13.42 0.21 7.92
CA ASN A 69 -14.23 0.83 6.88
C ASN A 69 -14.99 -0.17 6.01
N ILE A 70 -14.48 -1.40 5.83
CA ILE A 70 -15.13 -2.42 4.99
C ILE A 70 -16.38 -3.04 5.64
N LYS A 71 -16.55 -2.90 6.97
CA LYS A 71 -17.70 -3.49 7.69
C LYS A 71 -19.05 -3.00 7.19
N MET A 72 -19.15 -1.71 6.88
CA MET A 72 -20.42 -1.12 6.44
C MET A 72 -20.82 -1.63 5.04
N PRO A 73 -19.94 -1.62 4.02
CA PRO A 73 -20.19 -2.29 2.75
C PRO A 73 -20.59 -3.77 2.89
N LEU A 74 -19.88 -4.55 3.72
CA LEU A 74 -20.20 -5.96 3.94
C LEU A 74 -21.62 -6.13 4.51
N PHE A 75 -21.96 -5.35 5.53
CA PHE A 75 -23.30 -5.37 6.15
C PHE A 75 -24.40 -5.00 5.16
N GLN A 76 -24.19 -3.96 4.37
CA GLN A 76 -25.15 -3.52 3.36
C GLN A 76 -25.38 -4.56 2.25
N GLN A 77 -24.38 -5.40 2.00
CA GLN A 77 -24.42 -6.47 0.99
C GLN A 77 -24.79 -7.85 1.56
N GLY A 78 -25.05 -7.94 2.88
CA GLY A 78 -25.67 -9.11 3.52
C GLY A 78 -24.82 -9.85 4.54
N TRP A 79 -23.50 -9.63 4.59
CA TRP A 79 -22.63 -10.22 5.61
C TRP A 79 -22.69 -9.38 6.89
N SER A 80 -23.23 -9.95 7.97
CA SER A 80 -23.50 -9.24 9.24
C SER A 80 -22.76 -9.79 10.46
N ASN A 81 -22.17 -10.98 10.36
CA ASN A 81 -21.56 -11.76 11.45
C ASN A 81 -20.15 -12.28 11.12
N VAL A 82 -19.53 -11.81 10.04
CA VAL A 82 -18.15 -12.19 9.69
C VAL A 82 -17.16 -11.84 10.80
N LYS A 83 -16.19 -12.73 11.04
CA LYS A 83 -15.16 -12.52 12.06
C LYS A 83 -14.10 -11.53 11.57
N THR A 84 -13.98 -10.37 12.19
CA THR A 84 -12.87 -9.44 11.93
C THR A 84 -11.69 -9.65 12.89
N VAL A 85 -10.46 -9.52 12.38
CA VAL A 85 -9.22 -9.75 13.15
C VAL A 85 -8.24 -8.60 12.94
N ASN A 86 -8.07 -7.75 13.96
CA ASN A 86 -7.30 -6.50 13.85
C ASN A 86 -5.77 -6.67 13.83
N ARG A 87 -5.25 -7.88 14.09
CA ARG A 87 -3.80 -8.16 14.09
C ARG A 87 -3.52 -9.50 13.42
N PHE A 88 -2.50 -9.50 12.57
CA PHE A 88 -2.08 -10.68 11.83
C PHE A 88 -1.75 -11.87 12.73
N GLY A 89 -1.04 -11.65 13.84
CA GLY A 89 -0.67 -12.71 14.79
C GLY A 89 -1.86 -13.37 15.50
N ALA A 90 -3.06 -12.79 15.45
CA ALA A 90 -4.26 -13.37 16.04
C ALA A 90 -5.02 -14.31 15.07
N ILE A 91 -4.67 -14.32 13.79
CA ILE A 91 -5.33 -15.14 12.76
C ILE A 91 -5.34 -16.64 13.12
N PRO A 92 -4.21 -17.28 13.51
CA PRO A 92 -4.19 -18.71 13.81
C PRO A 92 -5.09 -19.12 14.97
N LYS A 93 -5.41 -18.19 15.90
CA LYS A 93 -6.30 -18.47 17.02
C LYS A 93 -7.73 -18.70 16.53
N ASN A 94 -8.23 -17.87 15.60
CA ASN A 94 -9.60 -17.96 15.11
C ASN A 94 -9.77 -19.12 14.11
N PHE A 95 -8.69 -19.59 13.48
CA PHE A 95 -8.72 -20.77 12.60
C PHE A 95 -9.32 -22.00 13.32
N LYS A 96 -9.08 -22.12 14.64
CA LYS A 96 -9.60 -23.21 15.47
C LYS A 96 -11.11 -23.16 15.70
N ASP A 97 -11.75 -22.03 15.41
CA ASP A 97 -13.20 -21.82 15.52
C ASP A 97 -13.88 -21.99 14.14
N ASP A 98 -13.39 -22.96 13.35
CA ASP A 98 -13.81 -23.24 11.96
C ASP A 98 -13.67 -22.07 10.98
N LYS A 99 -12.82 -21.08 11.28
CA LYS A 99 -12.53 -19.93 10.40
C LYS A 99 -11.33 -20.17 9.47
N TYR A 100 -11.45 -21.14 8.58
CA TYR A 100 -10.34 -21.58 7.71
C TYR A 100 -10.18 -20.75 6.42
N GLN A 101 -11.16 -19.93 6.07
CA GLN A 101 -11.12 -18.99 4.96
C GLN A 101 -10.69 -17.61 5.45
N ILE A 102 -9.67 -17.01 4.83
CA ILE A 102 -9.02 -15.79 5.31
C ILE A 102 -8.94 -14.76 4.19
N ILE A 103 -9.58 -13.61 4.41
CA ILE A 103 -9.38 -12.41 3.59
C ILE A 103 -8.40 -11.49 4.32
N LEU A 104 -7.23 -11.25 3.74
CA LEU A 104 -6.29 -10.23 4.22
C LEU A 104 -6.62 -8.88 3.57
N VAL A 105 -6.72 -7.81 4.37
CA VAL A 105 -7.01 -6.46 3.89
C VAL A 105 -5.91 -5.45 4.26
N ASP A 106 -5.59 -4.55 3.34
CA ASP A 106 -4.73 -3.39 3.57
C ASP A 106 -5.05 -2.26 2.61
N GLU A 107 -4.59 -1.05 2.90
CA GLU A 107 -4.81 0.13 2.05
C GLU A 107 -3.97 0.01 0.77
N PHE A 108 -2.66 -0.13 0.93
CA PHE A 108 -1.74 0.00 -0.19
C PHE A 108 -0.63 -1.05 -0.18
N ILE A 109 -0.43 -1.71 -1.32
CA ILE A 109 0.73 -2.57 -1.54
C ILE A 109 1.77 -1.91 -2.44
N GLY A 110 2.94 -1.62 -1.86
CA GLY A 110 4.14 -1.17 -2.57
C GLY A 110 4.89 -2.31 -3.25
N SER A 111 6.02 -2.72 -2.66
CA SER A 111 6.87 -3.81 -3.21
C SER A 111 6.35 -5.24 -2.97
N GLY A 112 5.37 -5.42 -2.09
CA GLY A 112 4.83 -6.74 -1.71
C GLY A 112 5.72 -7.60 -0.82
N LYS A 113 6.90 -7.12 -0.42
CA LYS A 113 7.83 -7.88 0.45
C LYS A 113 7.19 -8.29 1.78
N THR A 114 6.49 -7.36 2.44
CA THR A 114 5.85 -7.59 3.74
C THR A 114 4.80 -8.69 3.65
N ILE A 115 3.84 -8.57 2.74
CA ILE A 115 2.74 -9.54 2.62
C ILE A 115 3.26 -10.94 2.21
N LEU A 116 4.24 -11.05 1.33
CA LEU A 116 4.84 -12.34 0.99
C LEU A 116 5.51 -13.02 2.20
N GLY A 117 6.18 -12.23 3.06
CA GLY A 117 6.71 -12.72 4.33
C GLY A 117 5.62 -13.19 5.27
N ARG A 118 4.53 -12.43 5.38
CA ARG A 118 3.34 -12.76 6.19
C ARG A 118 2.66 -14.03 5.70
N LEU A 119 2.43 -14.19 4.41
CA LEU A 119 1.83 -15.40 3.84
C LEU A 119 2.66 -16.66 4.15
N LYS A 120 3.99 -16.57 4.05
CA LYS A 120 4.89 -17.67 4.46
C LYS A 120 4.79 -17.98 5.96
N GLN A 121 4.73 -16.95 6.80
CA GLN A 121 4.53 -17.11 8.24
C GLN A 121 3.20 -17.82 8.53
N LEU A 122 2.09 -17.38 7.90
CA LEU A 122 0.77 -17.95 8.15
C LEU A 122 0.68 -19.43 7.77
N LYS A 123 1.26 -19.81 6.63
CA LYS A 123 1.35 -21.22 6.20
C LYS A 123 2.17 -22.09 7.16
N ASN A 124 3.15 -21.50 7.86
CA ASN A 124 3.91 -22.23 8.87
C ASN A 124 3.15 -22.35 10.20
N ASP A 125 2.42 -21.30 10.57
CA ASP A 125 1.64 -21.23 11.80
C ASP A 125 0.36 -22.09 11.73
N ILE A 126 -0.22 -22.22 10.53
CA ILE A 126 -1.42 -23.02 10.24
C ILE A 126 -1.07 -24.11 9.24
N LYS A 127 -0.80 -25.32 9.74
CA LYS A 127 -0.48 -26.52 8.94
C LYS A 127 -1.74 -27.35 8.68
N ASP A 128 -2.67 -26.77 7.96
CA ASP A 128 -3.96 -27.39 7.63
C ASP A 128 -4.29 -27.19 6.15
N GLU A 129 -4.73 -28.25 5.48
CA GLU A 129 -5.06 -28.24 4.04
C GLU A 129 -6.33 -27.44 3.72
N LYS A 130 -7.19 -27.18 4.72
CA LYS A 130 -8.37 -26.32 4.57
C LYS A 130 -8.03 -24.83 4.49
N LEU A 131 -6.79 -24.43 4.76
CA LEU A 131 -6.39 -23.03 4.77
C LEU A 131 -6.54 -22.41 3.38
N GLU A 132 -7.49 -21.49 3.24
CA GLU A 132 -7.72 -20.70 2.03
C GLU A 132 -7.43 -19.23 2.32
N ILE A 133 -6.61 -18.59 1.48
CA ILE A 133 -6.21 -17.19 1.67
C ILE A 133 -6.45 -16.42 0.38
N LYS A 134 -7.21 -15.33 0.49
CA LYS A 134 -7.34 -14.30 -0.54
C LYS A 134 -6.96 -12.94 0.03
N ILE A 135 -6.59 -12.01 -0.84
CA ILE A 135 -5.99 -10.75 -0.42
C ILE A 135 -6.69 -9.61 -1.14
N CYS A 136 -7.09 -8.59 -0.40
CA CYS A 136 -7.71 -7.39 -0.92
C CYS A 136 -6.88 -6.17 -0.57
N PHE A 137 -6.62 -5.33 -1.57
CA PHE A 137 -6.02 -4.01 -1.39
C PHE A 137 -6.96 -2.95 -1.93
N VAL A 138 -6.91 -1.74 -1.38
CA VAL A 138 -7.61 -0.59 -1.99
C VAL A 138 -6.83 -0.13 -3.24
N ALA A 139 -5.51 -0.05 -3.13
CA ALA A 139 -4.63 0.29 -4.23
C ALA A 139 -3.30 -0.47 -4.14
N GLY A 140 -2.57 -0.57 -5.24
CA GLY A 140 -1.28 -1.24 -5.21
C GLY A 140 -0.49 -1.18 -6.51
N MET A 141 0.80 -1.44 -6.40
CA MET A 141 1.66 -1.59 -7.57
C MET A 141 1.32 -2.89 -8.30
N ASP A 142 1.01 -2.79 -9.59
CA ASP A 142 0.61 -3.92 -10.43
C ASP A 142 1.71 -5.00 -10.47
N SER A 143 2.98 -4.60 -10.45
CA SER A 143 4.12 -5.52 -10.40
C SER A 143 4.19 -6.34 -9.10
N ALA A 144 3.77 -5.78 -7.96
CA ALA A 144 3.71 -6.49 -6.69
C ALA A 144 2.50 -7.42 -6.61
N ILE A 145 1.36 -6.98 -7.12
CA ILE A 145 0.14 -7.81 -7.21
C ILE A 145 0.40 -9.04 -8.07
N LYS A 146 0.95 -8.84 -9.29
CA LYS A 146 1.34 -9.94 -10.20
C LYS A 146 2.34 -10.90 -9.57
N ARG A 147 3.22 -10.43 -8.67
CA ARG A 147 4.17 -11.30 -7.96
C ARG A 147 3.44 -12.21 -6.97
N ILE A 148 2.44 -11.70 -6.27
CA ILE A 148 1.62 -12.48 -5.33
C ILE A 148 0.74 -13.48 -6.09
N GLU A 149 0.12 -13.05 -7.19
CA GLU A 149 -0.67 -13.94 -8.06
C GLU A 149 0.16 -15.11 -8.61
N LYS A 150 1.43 -14.87 -8.97
CA LYS A 150 2.37 -15.92 -9.38
C LYS A 150 2.70 -16.95 -8.29
N GLU A 151 2.56 -16.58 -7.02
CA GLU A 151 2.71 -17.50 -5.88
C GLU A 151 1.42 -18.30 -5.60
N GLY A 152 0.38 -18.14 -6.45
CA GLY A 152 -0.87 -18.88 -6.40
C GLY A 152 -1.94 -18.28 -5.49
N TYR A 153 -1.79 -17.03 -5.06
CA TYR A 153 -2.81 -16.35 -4.27
C TYR A 153 -3.72 -15.50 -5.15
N GLU A 154 -5.00 -15.49 -4.83
CA GLU A 154 -5.96 -14.60 -5.48
C GLU A 154 -5.92 -13.21 -4.83
N VAL A 155 -5.80 -12.17 -5.65
CA VAL A 155 -5.69 -10.78 -5.21
C VAL A 155 -6.74 -9.92 -5.90
N PHE A 156 -7.59 -9.28 -5.09
CA PHE A 156 -8.49 -8.23 -5.56
C PHE A 156 -7.92 -6.85 -5.23
N CYS A 157 -7.81 -5.99 -6.24
CA CYS A 157 -7.31 -4.63 -6.06
C CYS A 157 -7.91 -3.74 -7.16
N PRO A 158 -8.86 -2.85 -6.82
CA PRO A 158 -9.57 -2.05 -7.82
C PRO A 158 -8.68 -0.99 -8.45
N LEU A 159 -7.62 -0.55 -7.78
CA LEU A 159 -6.63 0.38 -8.34
C LEU A 159 -5.24 -0.25 -8.43
N ARG A 160 -4.88 -0.70 -9.63
CA ARG A 160 -3.53 -1.20 -9.96
C ARG A 160 -2.72 -0.12 -10.65
N LEU A 161 -1.54 0.18 -10.13
CA LEU A 161 -0.68 1.26 -10.60
C LEU A 161 0.60 0.72 -11.26
N PRO A 162 1.02 1.25 -12.42
CA PRO A 162 2.35 1.00 -12.96
C PRO A 162 3.41 1.81 -12.20
N ARG A 163 4.68 1.45 -12.34
CA ARG A 163 5.80 2.25 -11.82
C ARG A 163 5.89 3.59 -12.53
N GLY A 164 5.99 4.68 -11.76
CA GLY A 164 5.93 6.05 -12.27
C GLY A 164 7.03 6.44 -13.27
N ILE A 165 8.19 5.78 -13.23
CA ILE A 165 9.31 6.02 -14.16
C ILE A 165 9.65 4.74 -14.94
N SER A 166 9.97 3.65 -14.25
CA SER A 166 10.54 2.43 -14.79
C SER A 166 9.65 1.67 -15.76
N GLU A 167 8.33 1.87 -15.72
CA GLU A 167 7.37 1.25 -16.64
C GLU A 167 6.77 2.24 -17.64
N ARG A 168 7.05 3.53 -17.48
CA ARG A 168 6.52 4.60 -18.34
C ARG A 168 7.53 5.03 -19.40
N PHE A 169 8.81 5.07 -19.06
CA PHE A 169 9.88 5.48 -19.98
C PHE A 169 10.66 4.27 -20.50
N LYS A 170 11.29 4.41 -21.68
CA LYS A 170 12.14 3.40 -22.31
C LYS A 170 13.50 3.97 -22.70
N ASP A 171 14.48 3.09 -22.83
CA ASP A 171 15.80 3.38 -23.39
C ASP A 171 16.46 4.64 -22.77
N SER A 172 16.93 5.55 -23.62
CA SER A 172 17.59 6.80 -23.17
C SER A 172 16.69 7.70 -22.34
N GLN A 173 15.37 7.66 -22.55
CA GLN A 173 14.42 8.45 -21.76
C GLN A 173 14.30 7.92 -20.34
N LEU A 174 14.35 6.59 -20.17
CA LEU A 174 14.32 5.95 -18.85
C LEU A 174 15.55 6.32 -18.04
N ILE A 175 16.74 6.20 -18.65
CA ILE A 175 18.01 6.58 -18.00
C ILE A 175 17.94 8.05 -17.57
N LYS A 176 17.55 8.93 -18.48
CA LYS A 176 17.41 10.36 -18.20
C LYS A 176 16.40 10.66 -17.10
N ALA A 177 15.25 10.00 -17.07
CA ALA A 177 14.23 10.22 -16.06
C ALA A 177 14.71 9.75 -14.66
N LYS A 178 15.42 8.62 -14.60
CA LYS A 178 16.05 8.14 -13.37
C LYS A 178 17.12 9.10 -12.87
N ASP A 179 18.01 9.56 -13.74
CA ASP A 179 19.07 10.51 -13.37
C ASP A 179 18.47 11.81 -12.83
N LEU A 180 17.44 12.35 -13.50
CA LEU A 180 16.73 13.55 -13.05
C LEU A 180 16.05 13.34 -11.69
N MET A 181 15.45 12.16 -11.43
CA MET A 181 14.87 11.86 -10.11
C MET A 181 15.95 11.76 -9.03
N CYS A 182 17.06 11.07 -9.30
CA CYS A 182 18.20 11.02 -8.39
C CYS A 182 18.73 12.42 -8.07
N ASP A 183 18.82 13.31 -9.07
CA ASP A 183 19.27 14.69 -8.88
C ASP A 183 18.28 15.54 -8.07
N LEU A 184 16.98 15.26 -8.16
CA LEU A 184 15.96 15.85 -7.28
C LEU A 184 16.11 15.34 -5.85
N GLU A 185 16.29 14.03 -5.66
CA GLU A 185 16.41 13.40 -4.34
C GLU A 185 17.70 13.82 -3.61
N LYS A 186 18.82 14.02 -4.31
CA LYS A 186 20.07 14.56 -3.73
C LYS A 186 19.93 15.93 -3.05
N LYS A 187 18.82 16.64 -3.29
CA LYS A 187 18.51 17.93 -2.65
C LYS A 187 17.76 17.77 -1.33
N LEU A 188 17.42 16.56 -0.96
CA LEU A 188 16.78 16.20 0.30
C LEU A 188 17.86 15.87 1.35
N CYS A 189 17.50 15.99 2.62
CA CYS A 189 18.40 15.60 3.71
C CYS A 189 18.71 14.10 3.61
N ASN A 190 19.99 13.73 3.63
CA ASN A 190 20.42 12.33 3.48
C ASN A 190 19.93 11.43 4.61
N SER A 191 19.82 11.96 5.84
CA SER A 191 19.35 11.20 7.00
C SER A 191 18.61 12.09 7.98
N ILE A 192 17.59 11.53 8.62
CA ILE A 192 16.80 12.18 9.67
C ILE A 192 16.65 11.18 10.79
N ASN A 193 17.31 11.41 11.92
CA ASN A 193 17.36 10.45 13.03
C ASN A 193 17.79 9.05 12.54
N ALA A 194 16.91 8.05 12.65
CA ALA A 194 17.19 6.67 12.22
C ALA A 194 16.85 6.39 10.73
N PHE A 195 16.34 7.39 10.00
CA PHE A 195 15.88 7.23 8.62
C PHE A 195 16.95 7.68 7.64
N ASN A 196 17.29 6.84 6.66
CA ASN A 196 18.17 7.21 5.55
C ASN A 196 17.36 7.40 4.28
N LEU A 197 17.60 8.50 3.56
CA LEU A 197 16.94 8.79 2.30
C LEU A 197 17.14 7.68 1.26
N SER A 198 18.30 7.03 1.27
CA SER A 198 18.61 5.90 0.37
C SER A 198 17.60 4.76 0.46
N ASP A 199 16.99 4.54 1.63
CA ASP A 199 16.00 3.49 1.85
C ASP A 199 14.66 3.81 1.15
N TYR A 200 14.48 5.09 0.78
CA TYR A 200 13.26 5.64 0.17
C TYR A 200 13.49 6.20 -1.23
N SER A 201 14.69 6.08 -1.81
CA SER A 201 14.95 6.53 -3.17
C SER A 201 14.04 5.79 -4.14
N PHE A 202 13.37 6.53 -5.04
CA PHE A 202 12.29 6.01 -5.89
C PHE A 202 11.08 5.44 -5.11
N GLY A 203 10.92 5.81 -3.84
CA GLY A 203 10.01 5.16 -2.91
C GLY A 203 10.59 3.87 -2.32
N TYR A 204 10.13 3.45 -1.14
CA TYR A 204 10.63 2.26 -0.45
C TYR A 204 10.66 1.02 -1.35
N ASN A 205 11.83 0.37 -1.45
CA ASN A 205 12.13 -0.72 -2.38
C ASN A 205 11.85 -0.37 -3.86
N GLU A 206 12.10 0.88 -4.26
CA GLU A 206 11.94 1.39 -5.63
C GLU A 206 10.54 1.14 -6.22
N ALA A 207 9.52 1.30 -5.39
CA ALA A 207 8.13 1.06 -5.80
C ALA A 207 7.61 2.10 -6.80
N GLU A 208 8.16 3.31 -6.80
CA GLU A 208 7.81 4.41 -7.72
C GLU A 208 6.32 4.76 -7.72
N ALA A 209 5.67 4.68 -6.55
CA ALA A 209 4.24 4.89 -6.45
C ALA A 209 3.87 6.36 -6.66
N LEU A 210 2.77 6.58 -7.38
CA LEU A 210 2.14 7.88 -7.59
C LEU A 210 0.70 7.81 -7.06
N TYR A 211 0.60 7.70 -5.74
CA TYR A 211 -0.65 7.44 -5.03
C TYR A 211 -0.70 8.15 -3.68
N SER A 212 -1.87 8.65 -3.30
CA SER A 212 -2.17 9.02 -1.93
C SER A 212 -3.67 8.99 -1.69
N LEU A 213 -4.07 8.64 -0.47
CA LEU A 213 -5.45 8.76 -0.02
C LEU A 213 -5.72 10.23 0.37
N GLU A 214 -6.80 10.82 -0.15
CA GLU A 214 -7.12 12.23 0.08
C GLU A 214 -7.42 12.54 1.56
N SER A 215 -7.11 13.78 1.94
CA SER A 215 -7.41 14.41 3.23
C SER A 215 -6.58 13.89 4.40
N CYS A 216 -6.70 14.57 5.55
CA CYS A 216 -6.00 14.29 6.83
C CYS A 216 -6.25 12.87 7.42
N LEU A 217 -6.82 11.96 6.63
CA LEU A 217 -7.18 10.60 6.97
C LEU A 217 -6.14 9.59 6.45
N GLY A 218 -5.29 9.94 5.48
CA GLY A 218 -4.29 9.05 4.88
C GLY A 218 -2.86 9.38 5.30
N ASN A 219 -2.08 8.37 5.67
CA ASN A 219 -0.64 8.49 5.80
C ASN A 219 0.00 8.17 4.44
N THR A 220 0.71 9.11 3.81
CA THR A 220 1.32 8.86 2.48
C THR A 220 2.22 7.63 2.54
N PRO A 221 2.01 6.60 1.69
CA PRO A 221 2.84 5.40 1.69
C PRO A 221 4.30 5.73 1.42
N ASN A 222 5.23 5.06 2.11
CA ASN A 222 6.67 5.23 1.87
C ASN A 222 7.11 4.78 0.47
N SER A 223 6.24 4.05 -0.23
CA SER A 223 6.42 3.63 -1.62
C SER A 223 6.29 4.79 -2.61
N VAL A 224 5.78 5.94 -2.18
CA VAL A 224 5.72 7.18 -2.97
C VAL A 224 7.09 7.85 -2.97
N PHE A 225 7.45 8.51 -4.07
CA PHE A 225 8.71 9.23 -4.17
C PHE A 225 8.92 10.24 -3.02
N PRO A 226 10.10 10.26 -2.37
CA PRO A 226 10.37 11.10 -1.20
C PRO A 226 10.39 12.59 -1.54
N ILE A 227 10.55 12.95 -2.82
CA ILE A 227 10.43 14.34 -3.27
C ILE A 227 9.07 14.96 -2.89
N PHE A 228 8.02 14.16 -2.71
CA PHE A 228 6.68 14.64 -2.38
C PHE A 228 6.42 14.80 -0.87
N TRP A 229 7.11 14.07 0.01
CA TRP A 229 6.80 13.99 1.44
C TRP A 229 7.99 14.08 2.41
N TRP A 230 9.24 13.95 1.96
CA TRP A 230 10.42 14.00 2.85
C TRP A 230 10.56 15.37 3.51
N PRO A 231 10.69 15.48 4.85
CA PRO A 231 10.41 16.74 5.54
C PRO A 231 11.56 17.74 5.51
N LYS A 232 12.80 17.34 5.22
CA LYS A 232 13.97 18.23 5.26
C LYS A 232 14.72 18.30 3.93
N ASP A 233 15.21 19.50 3.60
CA ASP A 233 16.14 19.67 2.48
C ASP A 233 17.58 19.31 2.87
N ILE A 234 18.50 19.33 1.90
CA ILE A 234 19.91 19.02 2.12
C ILE A 234 20.59 19.91 3.18
N GLY A 235 20.05 21.10 3.43
CA GLY A 235 20.50 22.01 4.50
C GLY A 235 19.76 21.81 5.82
N GLU A 236 19.08 20.67 5.99
CA GLU A 236 18.29 20.28 7.15
C GLU A 236 17.11 21.21 7.46
N LYS A 237 16.71 22.07 6.52
CA LYS A 237 15.58 22.99 6.71
C LYS A 237 14.27 22.27 6.43
N ASN A 238 13.26 22.59 7.24
CA ASN A 238 11.91 22.08 7.04
C ASN A 238 11.36 22.49 5.66
N ARG A 239 10.79 21.52 4.95
CA ARG A 239 10.14 21.70 3.66
C ARG A 239 8.65 21.85 3.83
N ASN A 240 8.04 22.70 3.01
CA ASN A 240 6.60 22.67 2.78
C ASN A 240 6.31 21.58 1.74
N THR A 241 6.04 20.36 2.20
CA THR A 241 5.84 19.19 1.33
C THR A 241 4.45 19.19 0.70
N MET A 242 4.32 18.50 -0.44
CA MET A 242 3.03 18.36 -1.11
C MET A 242 2.15 17.33 -0.39
N LEU A 243 2.79 16.31 0.16
CA LEU A 243 2.15 15.20 0.84
C LEU A 243 2.64 15.12 2.29
N THR A 244 1.77 14.63 3.16
CA THR A 244 2.10 14.40 4.57
C THR A 244 2.34 12.92 4.79
N ARG A 245 3.52 12.60 5.33
CA ARG A 245 3.83 11.28 5.88
C ARG A 245 4.06 11.41 7.38
N PHE A 246 3.29 10.66 8.16
CA PHE A 246 3.55 10.45 9.56
C PHE A 246 4.42 9.19 9.72
N GLU A 247 5.57 9.35 10.33
CA GLU A 247 6.42 8.26 10.78
C GLU A 247 7.16 8.72 12.04
N ARG A 248 7.12 7.91 13.09
CA ARG A 248 7.63 8.34 14.41
C ARG A 248 9.13 8.62 14.31
N GLY A 249 9.50 9.87 14.56
CA GLY A 249 10.89 10.34 14.48
C GLY A 249 11.30 10.87 13.11
N LEU A 250 10.43 10.87 12.09
CA LEU A 250 10.69 11.50 10.81
C LEU A 250 10.24 12.98 10.85
N LYS A 251 11.05 13.86 11.44
CA LYS A 251 10.78 15.30 11.53
C LYS A 251 12.05 16.13 11.49
#